data_AF-A0A7C2I8R3-F1
#
_entry.id   AF-A0A7C2I8R3-F1
#
_cell.length_a   1.000
_cell.length_b   1.000
_cell.length_c   1.000
_cell.angle_alpha   90.00
_cell.angle_beta   90.00
_cell.angle_gamma   90.00
#
_symmetry.space_group_name_H-M   'P 1'
#
loop_
_entity.id
_entity.type
_entity.pdbx_description
1 polymer ?
#
loop_
_entity_poly.entity_id
_entity_poly.type
_entity_poly.pdbx_seq_one_letter_code
_entity_poly.pdbx_strand_id
1 'polypeptide(L)'
;MLSLLPAAAVWAADDRPVVPTWLYRHLAHAPEVKTDISTPTCRYKAVFGEGDSWASLPRSLWRYGEVTVAPGGACAEVNYPRIEEIYVVLEGSGAVRYGAETHPVKRYDFMYL
;
A
#
# COMPACT_ATOMS: atom_id res chain seq x y z
N MET A 1 -45.53 -36.40 -25.94
CA MET A 1 -45.74 -35.57 -24.73
C MET A 1 -44.51 -34.70 -24.54
N LEU A 2 -44.70 -33.39 -24.69
CA LEU A 2 -43.69 -32.36 -24.49
C LEU A 2 -43.64 -32.07 -22.97
N SER A 3 -42.51 -32.25 -22.29
CA SER A 3 -42.39 -31.91 -20.86
C SER A 3 -40.96 -31.50 -20.49
N LEU A 4 -40.82 -30.17 -20.41
CA LEU A 4 -39.88 -29.29 -19.71
C LEU A 4 -38.48 -29.81 -19.31
N LEU A 5 -37.44 -29.23 -19.93
CA LEU A 5 -36.14 -29.02 -19.27
C LEU A 5 -36.25 -27.91 -18.21
N PRO A 6 -35.56 -28.03 -17.06
CA PRO A 6 -35.60 -27.02 -16.02
C PRO A 6 -34.80 -25.78 -16.46
N ALA A 7 -35.48 -24.67 -16.69
CA ALA A 7 -34.86 -23.37 -16.88
C ALA A 7 -34.47 -22.78 -15.51
N ALA A 8 -33.39 -23.27 -14.91
CA ALA A 8 -32.81 -22.69 -13.71
C ALA A 8 -31.38 -22.21 -13.99
N ALA A 9 -31.24 -21.25 -14.91
CA ALA A 9 -29.91 -20.74 -15.27
C ALA A 9 -29.95 -19.25 -15.61
N VAL A 10 -30.41 -18.37 -14.70
CA VAL A 10 -30.19 -16.92 -14.92
C VAL A 10 -30.11 -16.08 -13.64
N TRP A 11 -29.62 -16.57 -12.50
CA TRP A 11 -29.50 -15.71 -11.30
C TRP A 11 -28.27 -15.99 -10.45
N ALA A 12 -27.13 -16.31 -11.07
CA ALA A 12 -25.87 -15.90 -10.47
C ALA A 12 -25.68 -14.44 -10.88
N ALA A 13 -26.25 -13.52 -10.10
CA ALA A 13 -25.80 -12.14 -10.16
C ALA A 13 -24.30 -12.19 -9.86
N ASP A 14 -23.50 -11.86 -10.85
CA ASP A 14 -22.07 -11.74 -10.72
C ASP A 14 -21.87 -10.60 -9.70
N ASP A 15 -21.59 -10.94 -8.43
CA ASP A 15 -21.26 -10.00 -7.33
C ASP A 15 -19.89 -9.35 -7.62
N ARG A 16 -19.78 -8.76 -8.80
CA ARG A 16 -18.60 -8.03 -9.22
C ARG A 16 -18.62 -6.71 -8.46
N PRO A 17 -17.61 -6.46 -7.62
CA PRO A 17 -17.56 -5.21 -6.88
C PRO A 17 -17.63 -4.04 -7.86
N VAL A 18 -18.56 -3.12 -7.61
CA VAL A 18 -18.71 -1.91 -8.43
C VAL A 18 -17.43 -1.11 -8.26
N VAL A 19 -16.64 -1.00 -9.34
CA VAL A 19 -15.49 -0.10 -9.36
C VAL A 19 -16.03 1.33 -9.28
N PRO A 20 -15.72 2.08 -8.21
CA PRO A 20 -16.30 3.39 -8.04
C PRO A 20 -15.77 4.35 -9.11
N THR A 21 -16.66 5.17 -9.66
CA THR A 21 -16.30 6.24 -10.62
C THR A 21 -15.34 7.27 -10.00
N TRP A 22 -15.43 7.46 -8.68
CA TRP A 22 -14.58 8.35 -7.91
C TRP A 22 -13.87 7.59 -6.79
N LEU A 23 -12.56 7.71 -6.72
CA LEU A 23 -11.77 7.05 -5.70
C LEU A 23 -11.52 8.00 -4.53
N TYR A 24 -12.36 7.88 -3.50
CA TYR A 24 -12.12 8.61 -2.25
C TYR A 24 -11.13 7.84 -1.38
N ARG A 25 -9.96 8.44 -1.16
CA ARG A 25 -8.94 7.95 -0.23
C ARG A 25 -8.39 9.12 0.58
N HIS A 26 -8.39 8.95 1.89
CA HIS A 26 -7.94 9.98 2.82
C HIS A 26 -6.99 9.36 3.83
N LEU A 27 -5.78 9.90 3.92
CA LEU A 27 -4.71 9.33 4.73
C LEU A 27 -5.08 9.24 6.22
N ALA A 28 -5.85 10.20 6.75
CA ALA A 28 -6.28 10.17 8.15
C ALA A 28 -7.21 8.99 8.48
N HIS A 29 -7.83 8.38 7.47
CA HIS A 29 -8.70 7.21 7.61
C HIS A 29 -8.08 5.92 7.04
N ALA A 30 -6.84 5.98 6.56
CA ALA A 30 -6.14 4.81 6.05
C ALA A 30 -5.86 3.81 7.18
N PRO A 31 -6.19 2.51 7.02
CA PRO A 31 -5.94 1.52 8.04
C PRO A 31 -4.43 1.29 8.20
N GLU A 32 -4.01 1.08 9.45
CA GLU A 32 -2.68 0.53 9.70
C GLU A 32 -2.69 -0.95 9.33
N VAL A 33 -1.69 -1.39 8.57
CA VAL A 33 -1.55 -2.77 8.09
C VAL A 33 -0.11 -3.23 8.25
N LYS A 34 0.07 -4.53 8.51
CA LYS A 34 1.40 -5.13 8.50
C LYS A 34 1.83 -5.42 7.06
N THR A 35 2.98 -4.91 6.70
CA THR A 35 3.69 -5.15 5.44
C THR A 35 5.08 -5.72 5.73
N ASP A 36 5.82 -6.03 4.66
CA ASP A 36 7.20 -6.51 4.75
C ASP A 36 8.19 -5.55 5.45
N ILE A 37 7.97 -4.23 5.40
CA ILE A 37 8.79 -3.23 6.11
C ILE A 37 8.42 -3.07 7.59
N SER A 38 7.32 -3.68 8.04
CA SER A 38 6.77 -3.44 9.38
C SER A 38 7.61 -4.06 10.49
N THR A 39 7.83 -3.30 11.56
CA THR A 39 8.49 -3.76 12.80
C THR A 39 7.70 -3.23 14.01
N PRO A 40 8.02 -3.62 15.27
CA PRO A 40 7.39 -3.00 16.44
C PRO A 40 7.53 -1.47 16.49
N THR A 41 8.54 -0.92 15.80
CA THR A 41 8.84 0.52 15.76
C THR A 41 8.60 1.16 14.40
N CYS A 42 8.15 0.42 13.38
CA CYS A 42 7.87 0.94 12.04
C CYS A 42 6.49 0.46 11.62
N ARG A 43 5.54 1.40 11.54
CA ARG A 43 4.12 1.14 11.27
C ARG A 43 3.73 1.77 9.94
N TYR A 44 2.89 1.09 9.17
CA TYR A 44 2.49 1.51 7.83
C TYR A 44 0.98 1.66 7.71
N LYS A 45 0.53 2.77 7.12
CA LYS A 45 -0.86 3.00 6.71
C LYS A 45 -0.97 2.94 5.20
N ALA A 46 -1.74 1.99 4.68
CA ALA A 46 -1.92 1.81 3.24
C ALA A 46 -3.03 2.72 2.69
N VAL A 47 -2.70 3.52 1.68
CA VAL A 47 -3.67 4.34 0.93
C VAL A 47 -4.00 3.68 -0.41
N PHE A 48 -2.99 3.10 -1.07
CA PHE A 48 -3.13 2.32 -2.30
C PHE A 48 -2.13 1.16 -2.34
N GLY A 49 -2.45 0.16 -3.17
CA GLY A 49 -1.55 -0.97 -3.43
C GLY A 49 -1.54 -1.96 -2.27
N GLU A 50 -0.38 -2.56 -1.99
CA GLU A 50 -0.21 -3.57 -0.95
C GLU A 50 -0.84 -3.17 0.40
N GLY A 51 -1.77 -4.00 0.89
CA GLY A 51 -2.52 -3.75 2.13
C GLY A 51 -3.80 -2.94 1.99
N ASP A 52 -4.09 -2.35 0.81
CA ASP A 52 -5.39 -1.73 0.51
C ASP A 52 -6.41 -2.75 -0.03
N SER A 53 -7.68 -2.56 0.34
CA SER A 53 -8.80 -3.37 -0.14
C SER A 53 -9.06 -3.26 -1.65
N TRP A 54 -8.48 -2.25 -2.32
CA TRP A 54 -8.55 -2.04 -3.76
C TRP A 54 -7.15 -1.96 -4.40
N ALA A 55 -6.21 -2.74 -3.88
CA ALA A 55 -4.81 -2.79 -4.31
C ALA A 55 -4.59 -2.89 -5.83
N SER A 56 -5.53 -3.47 -6.58
CA SER A 56 -5.43 -3.69 -8.03
C SER A 56 -5.91 -2.53 -8.91
N LEU A 57 -6.51 -1.47 -8.33
CA LEU A 57 -6.97 -0.32 -9.12
C LEU A 57 -5.81 0.42 -9.79
N PRO A 58 -4.73 0.80 -9.06
CA PRO A 58 -3.53 1.34 -9.69
C PRO A 58 -2.74 0.23 -10.37
N ARG A 59 -2.46 0.39 -11.67
CA ARG A 59 -1.72 -0.64 -12.43
C ARG A 59 -0.20 -0.48 -12.38
N SER A 60 0.29 0.70 -12.01
CA SER A 60 1.70 1.07 -12.01
C SER A 60 2.24 1.42 -10.61
N LEU A 61 1.46 1.16 -9.56
CA LEU A 61 1.81 1.52 -8.19
C LEU A 61 1.77 0.27 -7.32
N TRP A 62 2.92 -0.11 -6.76
CA TRP A 62 3.00 -1.26 -5.86
C TRP A 62 2.37 -0.96 -4.49
N ARG A 63 2.73 0.19 -3.90
CA ARG A 63 2.16 0.70 -2.65
C ARG A 63 2.29 2.21 -2.55
N TYR A 64 1.36 2.85 -1.86
CA TYR A 64 1.43 4.25 -1.46
C TYR A 64 0.75 4.41 -0.10
N GLY A 65 1.42 5.10 0.81
CA GLY A 65 0.98 5.20 2.19
C GLY A 65 1.95 6.00 3.06
N GLU A 66 1.67 6.03 4.34
CA GLU A 66 2.48 6.72 5.35
C GLU A 66 3.20 5.68 6.22
N VAL A 67 4.50 5.91 6.42
CA VAL A 67 5.31 5.16 7.39
C VAL A 67 5.56 6.05 8.60
N THR A 68 5.29 5.54 9.80
CA THR A 68 5.70 6.16 11.05
C THR A 68 6.79 5.30 11.71
N VAL A 69 7.96 5.89 11.94
CA VAL A 69 9.06 5.25 12.67
C VAL A 69 9.14 5.86 14.07
N ALA A 70 9.07 5.01 15.10
CA ALA A 70 9.23 5.44 16.49
C ALA A 70 10.68 5.91 16.74
N PRO A 71 10.92 6.82 17.71
CA PRO A 71 12.27 7.28 18.04
C PRO A 71 13.24 6.12 18.33
N GLY A 72 14.40 6.14 17.68
CA GLY A 72 15.41 5.07 17.79
C GLY A 72 15.04 3.75 17.10
N GLY A 73 13.88 3.69 16.46
CA GLY A 73 13.41 2.53 15.72
C GLY A 73 13.91 2.46 14.28
N ALA A 74 13.60 1.34 13.62
CA ALA A 74 13.87 1.15 12.20
C ALA A 74 12.77 0.28 11.56
N CYS A 75 12.61 0.43 10.25
CA CYS A 75 11.85 -0.51 9.43
C CYS A 75 12.69 -1.75 9.11
N ALA A 76 12.02 -2.82 8.70
CA ALA A 76 12.72 -4.02 8.23
C ALA A 76 13.45 -3.72 6.91
N GLU A 77 14.56 -4.41 6.68
CA GLU A 77 15.31 -4.31 5.43
C GLU A 77 14.62 -5.12 4.34
N VAL A 78 14.44 -4.49 3.18
CA VAL A 78 13.72 -5.04 2.03
C VAL A 78 14.54 -4.81 0.76
N ASN A 79 14.26 -5.61 -0.27
CA ASN A 79 14.90 -5.50 -1.58
C ASN A 79 13.85 -5.61 -2.68
N TYR A 80 13.69 -4.54 -3.46
CA TYR A 80 12.75 -4.50 -4.58
C TYR A 80 13.48 -4.21 -5.90
N PRO A 81 13.98 -5.24 -6.60
CA PRO A 81 14.86 -5.04 -7.76
C PRO A 81 14.19 -4.42 -9.01
N ARG A 82 12.87 -4.17 -8.97
CA ARG A 82 12.08 -3.71 -10.12
C ARG A 82 11.03 -2.66 -9.73
N ILE A 83 11.21 -2.02 -8.59
CA ILE A 83 10.28 -1.01 -8.06
C ILE A 83 11.09 0.24 -7.79
N GLU A 84 10.64 1.36 -8.36
CA GLU A 84 11.15 2.68 -8.00
C GLU A 84 10.45 3.12 -6.70
N GLU A 85 11.23 3.64 -5.74
CA GLU A 85 10.69 4.06 -4.46
C GLU A 85 10.91 5.55 -4.22
N ILE A 86 9.85 6.25 -3.83
CA ILE A 86 9.91 7.68 -3.46
C ILE A 86 9.46 7.83 -2.02
N TYR A 87 10.31 8.44 -1.21
CA TYR A 87 10.04 8.75 0.19
C TYR A 87 10.13 10.25 0.40
N VAL A 88 9.19 10.81 1.17
CA VAL A 88 9.21 12.22 1.59
C VAL A 88 9.15 12.25 3.11
N VAL A 89 10.09 12.93 3.75
CA VAL A 89 10.10 13.07 5.21
C VAL A 89 9.11 14.15 5.62
N LEU A 90 7.94 13.75 6.12
CA LEU A 90 6.90 14.69 6.53
C LEU A 90 7.24 15.39 7.86
N GLU A 91 7.86 14.67 8.79
CA GLU A 91 8.21 15.13 10.13
C GLU A 91 9.49 14.45 10.65
N GLY A 92 10.16 15.10 11.61
CA GLY A 92 11.34 14.54 12.29
C GLY A 92 12.63 14.54 11.46
N SER A 93 13.56 13.70 11.89
CA SER A 93 14.84 13.42 11.22
C SER A 93 15.28 11.98 11.51
N GLY A 94 16.17 11.46 10.68
CA GLY A 94 16.67 10.10 10.77
C GLY A 94 17.77 9.83 9.76
N ALA A 95 17.90 8.58 9.38
CA ALA A 95 18.82 8.15 8.33
C ALA A 95 18.17 7.08 7.45
N VAL A 96 18.61 7.04 6.21
CA VAL A 96 18.22 6.05 5.21
C VAL A 96 19.42 5.19 4.94
N ARG A 97 19.23 3.87 4.98
CA ARG A 97 20.24 2.91 4.58
C ARG A 97 19.84 2.29 3.25
N TYR A 98 20.67 2.47 2.24
CA TYR A 98 20.47 1.90 0.90
C TYR A 98 21.76 1.22 0.45
N GLY A 99 21.71 -0.10 0.28
CA GLY A 99 22.90 -0.91 0.09
C GLY A 99 23.91 -0.71 1.24
N ALA A 100 25.13 -0.32 0.89
CA ALA A 100 26.20 -0.05 1.86
C ALA A 100 26.22 1.40 2.38
N GLU A 101 25.36 2.28 1.85
CA GLU A 101 25.39 3.71 2.15
C GLU A 101 24.36 4.07 3.20
N THR A 102 24.70 5.08 4.01
CA THR A 102 23.78 5.67 5.00
C THR A 102 23.76 7.18 4.81
N HIS A 103 22.57 7.73 4.58
CA HIS A 103 22.35 9.13 4.30
C HIS A 103 21.43 9.75 5.37
N PRO A 104 21.83 10.85 6.03
CA PRO A 104 20.95 11.53 6.97
C PRO A 104 19.80 12.20 6.22
N VAL A 105 18.62 12.19 6.81
CA VAL A 105 17.43 12.89 6.28
C VAL A 105 16.74 13.69 7.38
N LYS A 106 16.12 14.80 7.00
CA LYS A 106 15.31 15.65 7.87
C LYS A 106 14.01 16.02 7.17
N ARG A 107 13.09 16.61 7.93
CA ARG A 107 11.82 17.15 7.42
C ARG A 107 12.00 17.87 6.08
N TYR A 108 11.16 17.49 5.12
CA TYR A 108 11.11 17.96 3.73
C TYR A 108 12.25 17.54 2.81
N ASP A 109 13.19 16.72 3.29
CA ASP A 109 14.02 15.95 2.37
C ASP A 109 13.15 14.88 1.68
N PHE A 110 13.55 14.50 0.47
CA PHE A 110 12.97 13.38 -0.26
C PHE A 110 14.08 12.46 -0.74
N MET A 111 13.76 11.18 -0.90
CA MET A 111 14.65 10.18 -1.49
C MET A 111 13.96 9.54 -2.69
N TYR A 112 14.74 9.26 -3.72
CA TYR A 112 14.37 8.43 -4.86
C TYR A 112 15.37 7.28 -4.90
N LEU A 113 14.89 6.05 -4.75
CA LEU A 113 15.69 4.82 -4.61
C LEU A 113 15.37 3.81 -5.72
#